data_AF-A0A529NKX2-F1
#
_entry.id   AF-A0A529NKX2-F1
#
_cell.length_a   1.000
_cell.length_b   1.000
_cell.length_c   1.000
_cell.angle_alpha   90.00
_cell.angle_beta   90.00
_cell.angle_gamma   90.00
#
_symmetry.space_group_name_H-M   'P 1'
#
loop_
_entity.id
_entity.type
_entity.pdbx_description
1 polymer ?
#
loop_
_entity_poly.entity_id
_entity_poly.type
_entity_poly.pdbx_seq_one_letter_code
_entity_poly.pdbx_strand_id
1 'polypeptide(L)'
;DQVFAEAIARVAAANEGQKITVFEILTAVTFLLFAEHPAEAAIIEVGLGGRFDATNVIARPAVSVIMPVSMDHEAYLGDRVELIAAEKAGIIKPGCPVVIGAQESETALQVLIDTAERLDCPTFVYGQDFLAFEENGRMVYQ
;
A
#
# COMPACT_ATOMS: atom_id res chain seq x y z
N ASP A 1 -23.06 2.65 -13.94
CA ASP A 1 -22.41 1.48 -14.53
C ASP A 1 -23.08 0.24 -13.97
N GLN A 2 -23.51 -0.71 -14.83
CA GLN A 2 -24.28 -1.88 -14.40
C GLN A 2 -23.41 -2.92 -13.70
N VAL A 3 -22.20 -3.17 -14.22
CA VAL A 3 -21.26 -4.13 -13.66
C VAL A 3 -20.88 -3.76 -12.22
N PHE A 4 -20.58 -2.49 -12.00
CA PHE A 4 -20.25 -1.98 -10.68
C PHE A 4 -21.41 -2.10 -9.67
N ALA A 5 -22.64 -1.79 -10.10
CA ALA A 5 -23.82 -1.91 -9.25
C ALA A 5 -24.10 -3.37 -8.84
N GLU A 6 -23.95 -4.30 -9.77
CA GLU A 6 -24.10 -5.74 -9.52
C GLU A 6 -23.01 -6.27 -8.58
N ALA A 7 -21.76 -5.81 -8.74
CA ALA A 7 -20.66 -6.18 -7.85
C ALA A 7 -20.90 -5.68 -6.41
N ILE A 8 -21.38 -4.44 -6.23
CA ILE A 8 -21.77 -3.93 -4.91
C ILE A 8 -22.85 -4.81 -4.28
N ALA A 9 -23.89 -5.17 -5.02
CA ALA A 9 -24.98 -6.01 -4.50
C ALA A 9 -24.47 -7.39 -4.05
N ARG A 10 -23.53 -8.00 -4.80
CA ARG A 10 -22.92 -9.28 -4.47
C ARG A 10 -22.05 -9.21 -3.21
N VAL A 11 -21.21 -8.17 -3.09
CA VAL A 11 -20.38 -7.97 -1.90
C VAL A 11 -21.25 -7.66 -0.68
N ALA A 12 -22.28 -6.82 -0.82
CA ALA A 12 -23.21 -6.52 0.26
C ALA A 12 -23.95 -7.78 0.75
N ALA A 13 -24.35 -8.66 -0.17
CA ALA A 13 -24.94 -9.95 0.17
C ALA A 13 -23.95 -10.86 0.92
N ALA A 14 -22.69 -10.94 0.46
CA ALA A 14 -21.64 -11.71 1.11
C ALA A 14 -21.25 -11.18 2.50
N ASN A 15 -21.46 -9.89 2.77
CA ASN A 15 -21.23 -9.27 4.07
C ASN A 15 -22.33 -9.59 5.11
N GLU A 16 -23.43 -10.26 4.72
CA GLU A 16 -24.47 -10.77 5.62
C GLU A 16 -25.06 -9.74 6.61
N GLY A 17 -25.13 -8.47 6.20
CA GLY A 17 -25.66 -7.38 7.03
C GLY A 17 -24.74 -6.96 8.19
N GLN A 18 -23.48 -7.41 8.23
CA GLN A 18 -22.50 -6.93 9.20
C GLN A 18 -22.17 -5.46 8.98
N LYS A 19 -21.71 -4.78 10.04
CA LYS A 19 -21.24 -3.39 9.92
C LYS A 19 -20.00 -3.36 9.02
N ILE A 20 -20.04 -2.53 8.00
CA ILE A 20 -18.94 -2.32 7.05
C ILE A 20 -18.91 -0.85 6.66
N THR A 21 -17.71 -0.29 6.52
CA THR A 21 -17.51 1.07 6.04
C THR A 21 -17.65 1.15 4.52
N VAL A 22 -17.84 2.37 4.01
CA VAL A 22 -17.84 2.61 2.55
C VAL A 22 -16.51 2.19 1.92
N PHE A 23 -15.39 2.40 2.62
CA PHE A 23 -14.07 2.03 2.09
C PHE A 23 -13.88 0.51 2.03
N GLU A 24 -14.27 -0.22 3.08
CA GLU A 24 -14.16 -1.68 3.11
C GLU A 24 -15.02 -2.35 2.04
N ILE A 25 -16.29 -1.91 1.87
CA ILE A 25 -17.17 -2.51 0.86
C ILE A 25 -16.65 -2.24 -0.56
N LEU A 26 -16.14 -1.04 -0.84
CA LEU A 26 -15.57 -0.71 -2.13
C LEU A 26 -14.25 -1.46 -2.39
N THR A 27 -13.43 -1.67 -1.35
CA THR A 27 -12.20 -2.47 -1.46
C THR A 27 -12.52 -3.92 -1.83
N ALA A 28 -13.53 -4.52 -1.20
CA ALA A 28 -14.00 -5.86 -1.56
C ALA A 28 -14.57 -5.92 -2.99
N VAL A 29 -15.31 -4.89 -3.43
CA VAL A 29 -15.77 -4.76 -4.82
C VAL A 29 -14.61 -4.68 -5.80
N THR A 30 -13.55 -3.92 -5.49
CA THR A 30 -12.33 -3.84 -6.30
C THR A 30 -11.70 -5.22 -6.48
N PHE A 31 -11.51 -5.98 -5.40
CA PHE A 31 -10.94 -7.33 -5.50
C PHE A 31 -11.83 -8.30 -6.29
N LEU A 32 -13.15 -8.22 -6.12
CA LEU A 32 -14.08 -9.02 -6.92
C LEU A 32 -13.95 -8.70 -8.41
N LEU A 33 -13.95 -7.43 -8.77
CA LEU A 33 -13.88 -7.00 -10.16
C LEU A 33 -12.54 -7.35 -10.80
N PHE A 34 -11.41 -7.21 -10.10
CA PHE A 34 -10.10 -7.60 -10.60
C PHE A 34 -9.92 -9.12 -10.73
N ALA A 35 -10.63 -9.91 -9.94
CA ALA A 35 -10.66 -11.36 -10.13
C ALA A 35 -11.46 -11.78 -11.38
N GLU A 36 -12.50 -11.01 -11.73
CA GLU A 36 -13.37 -11.28 -12.89
C GLU A 36 -12.86 -10.67 -14.20
N HIS A 37 -12.08 -9.60 -14.09
CA HIS A 37 -11.45 -8.89 -15.20
C HIS A 37 -9.94 -8.93 -15.00
N PRO A 38 -9.30 -10.08 -15.27
CA PRO A 38 -7.89 -10.28 -14.96
C PRO A 38 -7.02 -9.30 -15.75
N ALA A 39 -6.03 -8.73 -15.06
CA ALA A 39 -4.96 -7.92 -15.63
C ALA A 39 -3.61 -8.60 -15.36
N GLU A 40 -2.57 -8.24 -16.10
CA GLU A 40 -1.21 -8.73 -15.87
C GLU A 40 -0.67 -8.27 -14.50
N ALA A 41 -1.12 -7.10 -14.04
CA ALA A 41 -0.83 -6.57 -12.71
C ALA A 41 -1.99 -5.72 -12.22
N ALA A 42 -2.22 -5.74 -10.90
CA ALA A 42 -3.13 -4.83 -10.22
C ALA A 42 -2.33 -3.94 -9.27
N ILE A 43 -2.53 -2.63 -9.37
CA ILE A 43 -1.95 -1.65 -8.45
C ILE A 43 -3.03 -1.31 -7.43
N ILE A 44 -2.75 -1.58 -6.16
CA ILE A 44 -3.69 -1.34 -5.05
C ILE A 44 -3.11 -0.22 -4.20
N GLU A 45 -3.74 0.96 -4.29
CA GLU A 45 -3.41 2.10 -3.45
C GLU A 45 -4.05 1.92 -2.07
N VAL A 46 -3.22 2.06 -1.03
CA VAL A 46 -3.67 2.04 0.37
C VAL A 46 -4.52 3.27 0.65
N GLY A 47 -5.67 3.10 1.32
CA GLY A 47 -6.52 4.24 1.67
C GLY A 47 -5.91 5.12 2.74
N LEU A 48 -5.57 4.54 3.90
CA LEU A 48 -4.95 5.27 5.01
C LEU A 48 -3.99 4.38 5.82
N GLY A 49 -2.80 4.91 6.09
CA GLY A 49 -1.77 4.19 6.85
C GLY A 49 -1.23 3.00 6.07
N GLY A 50 -1.61 1.80 6.46
CA GLY A 50 -1.21 0.55 5.80
C GLY A 50 -1.58 -0.69 6.61
N ARG A 51 -1.13 -0.77 7.86
CA ARG A 51 -1.29 -1.93 8.74
C ARG A 51 -2.74 -2.38 8.88
N PHE A 52 -3.65 -1.44 9.13
CA PHE A 52 -5.08 -1.70 9.34
C PHE A 52 -5.96 -1.25 8.16
N ASP A 53 -5.36 -0.94 7.02
CA ASP A 53 -6.12 -0.55 5.84
C ASP A 53 -6.88 -1.74 5.25
N ALA A 54 -8.08 -1.51 4.72
CA ALA A 54 -8.91 -2.56 4.13
C ALA A 54 -8.22 -3.29 2.96
N THR A 55 -7.27 -2.63 2.29
CA THR A 55 -6.50 -3.22 1.19
C THR A 55 -5.45 -4.21 1.67
N ASN A 56 -5.06 -4.19 2.95
CA ASN A 56 -3.96 -4.98 3.50
C ASN A 56 -4.29 -6.47 3.76
N VAL A 57 -5.20 -7.02 2.96
CA VAL A 57 -5.60 -8.44 2.99
C VAL A 57 -4.81 -9.31 2.00
N ILE A 58 -3.95 -8.70 1.18
CA ILE A 58 -3.09 -9.41 0.24
C ILE A 58 -1.90 -10.04 1.00
N ALA A 59 -1.90 -11.36 1.12
CA ALA A 59 -0.89 -12.08 1.90
C ALA A 59 0.51 -12.08 1.23
N ARG A 60 0.57 -12.10 -0.11
CA ARG A 60 1.81 -12.14 -0.89
C ARG A 60 1.74 -11.18 -2.09
N PRO A 61 1.97 -9.87 -1.88
CA PRO A 61 2.08 -8.93 -2.98
C PRO A 61 3.32 -9.24 -3.83
N ALA A 62 3.27 -8.93 -5.13
CA ALA A 62 4.44 -9.04 -6.00
C ALA A 62 5.56 -8.07 -5.58
N VAL A 63 5.15 -6.90 -5.09
CA VAL A 63 6.01 -5.86 -4.49
C VAL A 63 5.15 -4.96 -3.61
N SER A 64 5.69 -4.55 -2.47
CA SER A 64 5.13 -3.45 -1.67
C SER A 64 5.91 -2.17 -1.97
N VAL A 65 5.22 -1.03 -2.09
CA VAL A 65 5.85 0.25 -2.40
C VAL A 65 5.50 1.26 -1.32
N ILE A 66 6.52 1.83 -0.67
CA ILE A 66 6.34 2.88 0.34
C ILE A 66 6.82 4.20 -0.25
N MET A 67 5.87 5.09 -0.53
CA MET A 67 6.13 6.46 -0.97
C MET A 67 6.58 7.36 0.19
N PRO A 68 7.05 8.59 -0.08
CA PRO A 68 7.56 9.49 0.97
C PRO A 68 6.61 9.57 2.17
N VAL A 69 7.16 9.38 3.37
CA VAL A 69 6.43 9.48 4.64
C VAL A 69 6.58 10.91 5.17
N SER A 70 5.47 11.62 5.14
CA SER A 70 5.30 12.97 5.69
C SER A 70 4.42 12.93 6.95
N MET A 71 4.43 14.03 7.71
CA MET A 71 3.45 14.29 8.75
C MET A 71 2.11 14.65 8.12
N ASP A 72 1.42 13.65 7.57
CA ASP A 72 0.04 13.75 7.09
C ASP A 72 -0.87 12.90 7.96
N HIS A 73 -2.10 13.37 8.19
CA HIS A 73 -3.13 12.66 8.94
C HIS A 73 -2.76 12.33 10.40
N GLU A 74 -2.14 13.28 11.12
CA GLU A 74 -1.74 13.14 12.54
C GLU A 74 -2.87 12.60 13.43
N ALA A 75 -4.10 13.04 13.20
CA ALA A 75 -5.29 12.62 13.95
C ALA A 75 -5.57 11.11 13.88
N TYR A 76 -5.04 10.40 12.87
CA TYR A 76 -5.25 8.97 12.66
C TYR A 76 -3.97 8.13 12.76
N LEU A 77 -2.81 8.69 12.44
CA LEU A 77 -1.54 7.96 12.30
C LEU A 77 -0.51 8.26 13.41
N GLY A 78 -0.81 9.21 14.30
CA GLY A 78 0.04 9.61 15.42
C GLY A 78 0.77 10.94 15.19
N ASP A 79 1.45 11.40 16.24
CA ASP A 79 2.13 12.71 16.31
C ASP A 79 3.64 12.63 16.02
N ARG A 80 4.11 11.47 15.53
CA ARG A 80 5.52 11.14 15.33
C ARG A 80 5.70 10.41 14.01
N VAL A 81 6.64 10.87 13.18
CA VAL A 81 6.86 10.36 11.82
C VAL A 81 7.22 8.86 11.81
N GLU A 82 7.87 8.36 12.85
CA GLU A 82 8.16 6.94 13.06
C GLU A 82 6.91 6.08 13.25
N LEU A 83 5.86 6.63 13.88
CA LEU A 83 4.59 5.92 14.05
C LEU A 83 3.85 5.84 12.71
N ILE A 84 3.86 6.94 11.95
CA ILE A 84 3.31 6.99 10.59
C ILE A 84 4.06 6.00 9.68
N ALA A 85 5.39 5.97 9.77
CA ALA A 85 6.23 5.03 9.03
C ALA A 85 5.91 3.58 9.42
N ALA A 86 5.74 3.28 10.71
CA ALA A 86 5.38 1.95 11.18
C ALA A 86 3.99 1.50 10.71
N GLU A 87 3.00 2.41 10.67
CA GLU A 87 1.68 2.13 10.11
C GLU A 87 1.75 1.83 8.62
N LYS A 88 2.49 2.63 7.85
CA LYS A 88 2.71 2.39 6.40
C LYS A 88 3.49 1.11 6.14
N ALA A 89 4.50 0.81 6.95
CA ALA A 89 5.29 -0.42 6.88
C ALA A 89 4.45 -1.70 7.08
N GLY A 90 3.23 -1.57 7.59
CA GLY A 90 2.30 -2.69 7.77
C GLY A 90 1.89 -3.42 6.48
N ILE A 91 2.15 -2.84 5.30
CA ILE A 91 1.95 -3.53 4.01
C ILE A 91 3.17 -4.33 3.54
N ILE A 92 4.32 -4.22 4.23
CA ILE A 92 5.51 -5.03 3.94
C ILE A 92 5.23 -6.47 4.41
N LYS A 93 5.40 -7.45 3.51
CA LYS A 93 5.08 -8.86 3.79
C LYS A 93 6.34 -9.72 3.76
N PRO A 94 6.46 -10.75 4.63
CA PRO A 94 7.64 -11.61 4.72
C PRO A 94 8.12 -12.12 3.37
N GLY A 95 9.41 -11.96 3.08
CA GLY A 95 10.07 -12.42 1.86
C GLY A 95 9.58 -11.76 0.55
N CYS A 96 8.63 -10.82 0.62
CA CYS A 96 8.13 -10.12 -0.55
C CYS A 96 9.01 -8.88 -0.83
N PRO A 97 9.30 -8.55 -2.10
CA PRO A 97 10.07 -7.35 -2.42
C PRO A 97 9.42 -6.07 -1.89
N VAL A 98 10.23 -5.12 -1.47
CA VAL A 98 9.80 -3.78 -1.08
C VAL A 98 10.64 -2.71 -1.75
N VAL A 99 9.96 -1.69 -2.28
CA VAL A 99 10.57 -0.47 -2.82
C VAL A 99 10.25 0.69 -1.90
N ILE A 100 11.27 1.34 -1.37
CA ILE A 100 11.16 2.51 -0.50
C ILE A 100 11.54 3.75 -1.33
N GLY A 101 10.58 4.63 -1.56
CA GLY A 101 10.78 5.92 -2.21
C GLY A 101 11.55 6.90 -1.33
N ALA A 102 11.87 8.08 -1.87
CA ALA A 102 12.61 9.12 -1.16
C ALA A 102 11.97 9.44 0.20
N GLN A 103 12.77 9.52 1.26
CA GLN A 103 12.30 9.87 2.60
C GLN A 103 13.01 11.13 3.08
N GLU A 104 12.26 12.12 3.56
CA GLU A 104 12.83 13.34 4.13
C GLU A 104 13.32 13.11 5.57
N SER A 105 12.69 12.18 6.29
CA SER A 105 13.05 11.81 7.66
C SER A 105 13.93 10.57 7.67
N GLU A 106 15.16 10.71 8.20
CA GLU A 106 16.06 9.58 8.46
C GLU A 106 15.42 8.54 9.40
N THR A 107 14.70 9.00 10.42
CA THR A 107 13.98 8.11 11.35
C THR A 107 12.91 7.30 10.63
N ALA A 108 12.11 7.92 9.77
CA ALA A 108 11.09 7.21 8.99
C ALA A 108 11.74 6.17 8.08
N LEU A 109 12.81 6.56 7.37
CA LEU A 109 13.57 5.65 6.52
C LEU A 109 14.08 4.43 7.30
N GLN A 110 14.68 4.65 8.48
CA GLN A 110 15.19 3.57 9.31
C GLN A 110 14.10 2.59 9.74
N VAL A 111 12.92 3.09 10.13
CA VAL A 111 11.77 2.23 10.50
C VAL A 111 11.34 1.32 9.35
N LEU A 112 11.35 1.84 8.11
CA LEU A 112 10.99 1.07 6.92
C LEU A 112 12.04 -0.01 6.61
N ILE A 113 13.33 0.35 6.67
CA ILE A 113 14.46 -0.58 6.45
C ILE A 113 14.46 -1.67 7.51
N ASP A 114 14.41 -1.32 8.80
CA ASP A 114 14.40 -2.28 9.91
C ASP A 114 13.22 -3.26 9.81
N THR A 115 12.07 -2.78 9.35
CA THR A 115 10.89 -3.62 9.14
C THR A 115 11.10 -4.58 7.97
N ALA A 116 11.65 -4.12 6.86
CA ALA A 116 11.95 -4.94 5.69
C ALA A 116 13.02 -6.01 6.00
N GLU A 117 14.08 -5.64 6.71
CA GLU A 117 15.14 -6.55 7.15
C GLU A 117 14.60 -7.63 8.08
N ARG A 118 13.80 -7.26 9.09
CA ARG A 118 13.18 -8.21 10.02
C ARG A 118 12.23 -9.20 9.33
N LEU A 119 11.70 -8.82 8.17
CA LEU A 119 10.79 -9.64 7.36
C LEU A 119 11.51 -10.36 6.22
N ASP A 120 12.85 -10.32 6.17
CA ASP A 120 13.70 -10.93 5.15
C ASP A 120 13.30 -10.52 3.71
N CYS A 121 12.94 -9.24 3.53
CA CYS A 121 12.49 -8.71 2.24
C CYS A 121 13.67 -8.31 1.33
N PRO A 122 13.63 -8.66 0.02
CA PRO A 122 14.44 -7.97 -0.98
C PRO A 122 14.07 -6.48 -1.00
N THR A 123 15.01 -5.61 -0.63
CA THR A 123 14.73 -4.20 -0.36
C THR A 123 15.47 -3.31 -1.35
N PHE A 124 14.77 -2.31 -1.89
CA PHE A 124 15.32 -1.31 -2.82
C PHE A 124 14.99 0.09 -2.31
N VAL A 125 16.00 0.89 -2.01
CA VAL A 125 15.86 2.20 -1.38
C VAL A 125 16.30 3.30 -2.34
N TYR A 126 15.42 4.27 -2.55
CA TYR A 126 15.72 5.45 -3.34
C TYR A 126 16.92 6.20 -2.76
N GLY A 127 17.85 6.61 -3.63
CA GLY A 127 19.08 7.31 -3.25
C GLY A 127 20.20 6.40 -2.74
N GLN A 128 19.93 5.10 -2.54
CA GLN A 128 20.93 4.09 -2.18
C GLN A 128 21.10 3.05 -3.29
N ASP A 129 19.99 2.41 -3.67
CA ASP A 129 19.99 1.32 -4.65
C ASP A 129 19.59 1.79 -6.06
N PHE A 130 18.79 2.85 -6.13
CA PHE A 130 18.36 3.43 -7.40
C PHE A 130 18.13 4.94 -7.29
N LEU A 131 18.19 5.61 -8.44
CA LEU A 131 17.74 6.99 -8.61
C LEU A 131 16.64 7.05 -9.66
N ALA A 132 15.69 7.97 -9.50
CA ALA A 132 14.64 8.21 -10.49
C ALA A 132 14.35 9.71 -10.59
N PHE A 133 14.40 10.26 -11.81
CA PHE A 133 14.20 11.68 -12.07
C PHE A 133 13.63 11.92 -13.47
N GLU A 134 13.07 13.11 -13.70
CA GLU A 134 12.57 13.50 -15.01
C GLU A 134 13.69 14.12 -15.85
N GLU A 135 13.88 13.61 -17.07
CA GLU A 135 14.79 14.17 -18.06
C GLU A 135 14.07 14.23 -19.42
N ASN A 136 14.03 15.41 -20.03
CA ASN A 136 13.37 15.65 -21.33
C ASN A 136 11.90 15.15 -21.40
N GLY A 137 11.12 15.32 -20.32
CA GLY A 137 9.71 14.89 -20.27
C GLY A 137 9.52 13.38 -20.07
N ARG A 138 10.57 12.66 -19.69
CA ARG A 138 10.54 11.20 -19.46
C ARG A 138 11.14 10.89 -18.10
N MET A 139 10.59 9.87 -17.45
CA MET A 139 11.20 9.31 -16.25
C MET A 139 12.41 8.46 -16.63
N VAL A 140 13.57 8.79 -16.07
CA VAL A 140 14.82 8.03 -16.16
C VAL A 140 15.07 7.38 -14.80
N TYR A 141 15.52 6.13 -14.80
CA TYR A 141 15.95 5.42 -13.60
C TYR A 141 17.27 4.68 -13.85
N GLN A 142 18.12 4.61 -12.82
CA GLN A 142 19.40 3.90 -12.85
C GLN A 142 19.73 3.31 -11.47
#